data_AF-A0A9J6FU96-F1
#
_entry.id   AF-A0A9J6FU96-F1
#
_cell.length_a   1.000
_cell.length_b   1.000
_cell.length_c   1.000
_cell.angle_alpha   90.00
_cell.angle_beta   90.00
_cell.angle_gamma   90.00
#
_symmetry.space_group_name_H-M   'P 1'
#
loop_
_entity.id
_entity.type
_entity.pdbx_description
1 polymer ?
#
loop_
_entity_poly.entity_id
_entity_poly.type
_entity_poly.pdbx_seq_one_letter_code
_entity_poly.pdbx_strand_id
1 'polypeptide(L)'
;MHEGVRCDGCSRADFPGKRYKCLICYDHDLCETCYEAEATEPYHNIEHAVQCILTPADYELYYGGDAMEKQHSFTCPMCATMGFTLVGLRQHLKSEHRNKKMQVVCPVCAGANPDIMTVALA
;
A
#
# COMPACT_ATOMS: atom_id res chain seq x y z
N MET A 1 9.07 12.61 -4.88
CA MET A 1 10.08 11.68 -4.31
C MET A 1 9.55 11.14 -3.00
N HIS A 2 9.86 9.89 -2.64
CA HIS A 2 9.54 9.31 -1.33
C HIS A 2 10.70 9.48 -0.37
N GLU A 3 10.79 10.65 0.27
CA GLU A 3 11.87 10.98 1.22
C GLU A 3 11.76 10.15 2.52
N GLY A 4 12.90 9.70 3.04
CA GLY A 4 12.99 8.90 4.27
C GLY A 4 12.57 7.44 4.11
N VAL A 5 12.35 6.97 2.87
CA VAL A 5 11.96 5.59 2.55
C VAL A 5 13.09 4.88 1.82
N ARG A 6 13.40 3.65 2.24
CA ARG A 6 14.37 2.78 1.56
C ARG A 6 13.65 1.59 0.94
N CYS A 7 13.99 1.27 -0.30
CA CYS A 7 13.53 0.05 -0.94
C CYS A 7 14.25 -1.16 -0.33
N ASP A 8 13.53 -2.16 0.14
CA ASP A 8 14.10 -3.37 0.74
C ASP A 8 14.75 -4.30 -0.30
N GLY A 9 14.26 -4.30 -1.55
CA GLY A 9 14.82 -5.15 -2.60
C GLY A 9 16.15 -4.65 -3.18
N CYS A 10 16.36 -3.33 -3.29
CA CYS A 10 17.60 -2.76 -3.87
C CYS A 10 18.37 -1.80 -2.95
N SER A 11 17.90 -1.60 -1.71
CA SER A 11 18.49 -0.69 -0.72
C SER A 11 18.57 0.79 -1.13
N ARG A 12 17.99 1.18 -2.27
CA ARG A 12 17.93 2.58 -2.70
C ARG A 12 17.02 3.38 -1.77
N ALA A 13 17.57 4.46 -1.20
CA ALA A 13 16.80 5.45 -0.45
C ALA A 13 16.24 6.55 -1.37
N ASP A 14 15.20 7.25 -0.91
CA ASP A 14 14.70 8.49 -1.48
C ASP A 14 14.40 8.38 -2.98
N PHE A 15 13.61 7.36 -3.36
CA PHE A 15 13.35 7.06 -4.77
C PHE A 15 12.13 7.82 -5.32
N PRO A 16 12.12 8.17 -6.62
CA PRO A 16 10.96 8.73 -7.31
C PRO A 16 9.98 7.63 -7.75
N GLY A 17 8.85 8.03 -8.33
CA GLY A 17 7.85 7.11 -8.86
C GLY A 17 7.02 6.45 -7.76
N LYS A 18 6.50 5.26 -8.04
CA LYS A 18 5.60 4.53 -7.14
C LYS A 18 6.37 3.84 -6.02
N ARG A 19 5.84 3.93 -4.80
CA ARG A 19 6.21 3.11 -3.65
C ARG A 19 5.18 2.00 -3.45
N TYR A 20 5.64 0.78 -3.26
CA TYR A 20 4.81 -0.38 -2.97
C TYR A 20 5.06 -0.83 -1.54
N LYS A 21 4.12 -0.53 -0.63
CA LYS A 21 4.20 -0.96 0.76
C LYS A 21 3.50 -2.30 0.94
N CYS A 22 4.21 -3.31 1.44
CA CYS A 22 3.59 -4.58 1.79
C CYS A 22 2.58 -4.39 2.93
N LEU A 23 1.40 -5.01 2.78
CA LEU A 23 0.33 -4.95 3.77
C LEU A 23 0.36 -6.11 4.77
N ILE A 24 1.28 -7.06 4.55
CA ILE A 24 1.48 -8.25 5.38
C ILE A 24 2.78 -8.12 6.19
N CYS A 25 3.88 -7.79 5.52
CA CYS A 25 5.19 -7.63 6.15
C CYS A 25 5.24 -6.35 6.97
N TYR A 26 5.90 -6.43 8.13
CA TYR A 26 6.27 -5.23 8.86
C TYR A 26 7.36 -4.47 8.10
N ASP A 27 7.13 -3.16 7.91
CA ASP A 27 8.09 -2.22 7.34
C ASP A 27 8.81 -2.68 6.06
N HIS A 28 8.06 -3.28 5.13
CA HIS A 28 8.60 -3.69 3.84
C HIS A 28 8.08 -2.80 2.72
N ASP A 29 8.99 -2.15 2.01
CA ASP A 29 8.74 -1.18 0.95
C ASP A 29 9.58 -1.50 -0.28
N LEU A 30 8.94 -1.55 -1.45
CA LEU A 30 9.59 -1.73 -2.73
C LEU A 30 9.43 -0.48 -3.60
N CYS A 31 10.48 -0.13 -4.33
CA CYS A 31 10.34 0.80 -5.46
C CYS A 31 9.67 0.09 -6.65
N GLU A 32 9.16 0.87 -7.60
CA GLU A 32 8.51 0.35 -8.80
C GLU A 32 9.33 -0.73 -9.52
N THR A 33 10.63 -0.51 -9.72
CA THR A 33 11.50 -1.49 -10.40
C THR A 33 11.60 -2.82 -9.65
N CYS A 34 11.71 -2.80 -8.32
CA CYS A 34 11.79 -4.05 -7.53
C CYS A 34 10.46 -4.77 -7.47
N TYR A 35 9.35 -4.01 -7.42
CA TYR A 35 8.02 -4.58 -7.46
C TYR A 35 7.75 -5.29 -8.80
N GLU A 36 8.07 -4.63 -9.93
CA GLU A 36 7.90 -5.21 -11.27
C GLU A 36 8.86 -6.38 -11.55
N ALA A 37 10.03 -6.36 -10.93
CA ALA A 37 11.00 -7.47 -10.99
C ALA A 37 10.63 -8.64 -10.07
N GLU A 38 9.48 -8.60 -9.38
CA GLU A 38 9.02 -9.65 -8.47
C GLU A 38 10.07 -9.98 -7.40
N ALA A 39 10.70 -8.94 -6.82
CA ALA A 39 11.68 -9.09 -5.75
C ALA A 39 11.07 -9.87 -4.56
N THR A 40 11.84 -10.81 -4.01
CA THR A 40 11.42 -11.64 -2.88
C THR A 40 12.51 -11.71 -1.83
N GLU A 41 12.10 -11.84 -0.57
CA GLU A 41 12.95 -11.90 0.60
C GLU A 41 12.43 -13.02 1.53
N PRO A 42 13.19 -13.47 2.54
CA PRO A 42 12.77 -14.58 3.41
C PRO A 42 11.39 -14.42 4.07
N TYR A 43 10.91 -13.18 4.22
CA TYR A 43 9.63 -12.85 4.84
C TYR A 43 8.66 -12.11 3.90
N HIS A 44 9.03 -11.89 2.64
CA HIS A 44 8.21 -11.21 1.62
C HIS A 44 8.15 -12.05 0.34
N ASN A 45 6.95 -12.23 -0.20
CA ASN A 45 6.74 -12.87 -1.49
C ASN A 45 5.69 -12.11 -2.30
N ILE A 46 5.61 -12.43 -3.59
CA ILE A 46 4.73 -11.76 -4.56
C ILE A 46 3.23 -11.94 -4.29
N GLU A 47 2.83 -12.90 -3.45
CA GLU A 47 1.42 -13.12 -3.08
C GLU A 47 0.96 -12.17 -1.96
N HIS A 48 1.89 -11.49 -1.28
CA HIS A 48 1.53 -10.52 -0.26
C HIS A 48 0.84 -9.30 -0.88
N ALA A 49 -0.34 -8.96 -0.36
CA ALA A 49 -1.04 -7.74 -0.77
C ALA A 49 -0.15 -6.50 -0.54
N VAL A 50 -0.09 -5.60 -1.52
CA VAL A 50 0.66 -4.34 -1.44
C VAL A 50 -0.25 -3.13 -1.68
N GLN A 51 0.07 -2.01 -1.05
CA GLN A 51 -0.52 -0.71 -1.35
C GLN A 51 0.46 0.10 -2.21
N CYS A 52 0.00 0.51 -3.39
CA CYS A 52 0.70 1.52 -4.19
C CYS A 52 0.47 2.91 -3.57
N ILE A 53 1.55 3.61 -3.29
CA ILE A 53 1.59 4.95 -2.72
C ILE A 53 2.28 5.85 -3.75
N LEU A 54 1.56 6.88 -4.20
CA LEU A 54 2.08 7.87 -5.13
C LEU A 54 2.71 9.03 -4.38
N THR A 55 3.69 9.68 -5.00
CA THR A 55 4.17 10.98 -4.52
C THR A 55 3.09 12.04 -4.75
N PRO A 56 3.07 13.16 -4.00
CA PRO A 56 2.11 14.24 -4.24
C PRO A 56 2.13 14.76 -5.68
N ALA A 57 3.33 14.90 -6.27
CA ALA A 57 3.50 15.34 -7.65
C ALA A 57 2.90 14.34 -8.65
N ASP A 58 3.13 13.04 -8.46
CA ASP A 58 2.54 12.00 -9.33
C ASP A 58 1.03 11.93 -9.13
N TYR A 59 0.55 12.10 -7.90
CA TYR A 59 -0.89 12.16 -7.62
C TYR A 59 -1.57 13.31 -8.36
N GLU A 60 -1.00 14.52 -8.30
CA GLU A 60 -1.53 15.68 -9.04
C GLU A 60 -1.47 15.47 -10.56
N LEU A 61 -0.41 14.84 -11.07
CA LEU A 61 -0.29 14.54 -12.49
C LEU A 61 -1.40 13.60 -12.99
N TYR A 62 -1.75 12.57 -12.21
CA TYR A 62 -2.74 11.58 -12.61
C TYR A 62 -4.18 11.94 -12.23
N TYR A 63 -4.38 12.69 -11.14
CA TYR A 63 -5.71 12.92 -10.54
C TYR A 63 -6.04 14.40 -10.27
N GLY A 64 -5.13 15.35 -10.52
CA GLY A 64 -5.32 16.76 -10.19
C GLY A 64 -6.35 17.50 -11.06
N GLY A 65 -6.87 16.88 -12.13
CA GLY A 65 -7.87 17.45 -13.02
C GLY A 65 -9.33 17.17 -12.64
N ASP A 66 -9.58 16.18 -11.78
CA ASP A 66 -10.94 15.78 -11.40
C ASP A 66 -11.39 16.50 -10.12
N ALA A 67 -12.53 17.19 -10.18
CA ALA A 67 -13.20 17.81 -9.03
C ALA A 67 -13.84 16.78 -8.06
N MET A 68 -13.57 15.48 -8.25
CA MET A 68 -14.06 14.40 -7.40
C MET A 68 -13.14 14.19 -6.20
N GLU A 69 -13.75 13.86 -5.06
CA GLU A 69 -13.06 13.60 -3.79
C GLU A 69 -11.84 12.70 -3.98
N LYS A 70 -10.70 13.12 -3.41
CA LYS A 70 -9.38 12.45 -3.46
C LYS A 70 -9.51 10.93 -3.57
N GLN A 71 -9.47 10.43 -4.80
CA GLN A 71 -9.74 9.02 -5.06
C GLN A 71 -8.48 8.22 -4.71
N HIS A 72 -8.49 7.61 -3.53
CA HIS A 72 -7.48 6.62 -3.16
C HIS A 72 -7.95 5.25 -3.66
N SER A 73 -7.08 4.56 -4.39
CA SER A 73 -7.27 3.16 -4.79
C SER A 73 -6.64 2.26 -3.74
N PHE A 74 -7.43 1.84 -2.75
CA PHE A 74 -6.94 0.99 -1.68
C PHE A 74 -6.93 -0.49 -2.08
N THR A 75 -5.91 -1.19 -1.61
CA THR A 75 -5.79 -2.65 -1.70
C THR A 75 -6.32 -3.31 -0.43
N CYS A 76 -7.13 -4.36 -0.58
CA CYS A 76 -7.52 -5.21 0.54
C CYS A 76 -6.31 -6.03 1.01
N PRO A 77 -5.91 -5.90 2.29
CA PRO A 77 -4.74 -6.63 2.80
C PRO A 77 -4.96 -8.14 2.93
N MET A 78 -6.20 -8.64 2.81
CA MET A 78 -6.52 -10.06 2.98
C MET A 78 -6.66 -10.86 1.69
N CYS A 79 -6.92 -10.19 0.57
CA CYS A 79 -7.17 -10.84 -0.72
C CYS A 79 -6.50 -10.13 -1.90
N ALA A 80 -5.70 -9.09 -1.63
CA ALA A 80 -5.02 -8.27 -2.62
C ALA A 80 -5.92 -7.59 -3.68
N THR A 81 -7.26 -7.65 -3.52
CA THR A 81 -8.18 -6.95 -4.43
C THR A 81 -7.97 -5.45 -4.27
N MET A 82 -7.77 -4.76 -5.38
CA MET A 82 -7.47 -3.33 -5.44
C MET A 82 -8.63 -2.52 -6.02
N GLY A 83 -8.52 -1.19 -6.00
CA GLY A 83 -9.53 -0.30 -6.59
C GLY A 83 -10.62 0.15 -5.61
N PHE A 84 -10.45 -0.07 -4.31
CA PHE A 84 -11.45 0.33 -3.34
C PHE A 84 -11.33 1.79 -2.93
N THR A 85 -12.46 2.49 -2.83
CA THR A 85 -12.56 3.70 -2.00
C THR A 85 -12.46 3.33 -0.52
N LEU A 86 -12.27 4.30 0.37
CA LEU A 86 -12.25 4.04 1.82
C LEU A 86 -13.52 3.31 2.29
N VAL A 87 -14.68 3.78 1.84
CA VAL A 87 -15.98 3.19 2.18
C VAL A 87 -16.12 1.80 1.57
N GLY A 88 -15.72 1.64 0.31
CA GLY A 88 -15.76 0.36 -0.40
C GLY A 88 -14.89 -0.71 0.27
N LEU A 89 -13.66 -0.35 0.66
CA LEU A 89 -12.76 -1.27 1.37
C LEU A 89 -13.37 -1.70 2.70
N ARG A 90 -13.90 -0.76 3.48
CA ARG A 90 -14.55 -1.06 4.77
C ARG A 90 -15.74 -2.01 4.60
N GLN A 91 -16.53 -1.83 3.54
CA GLN A 91 -17.65 -2.72 3.24
C GLN A 91 -17.18 -4.11 2.82
N HIS A 92 -16.19 -4.19 1.93
CA HIS A 92 -15.58 -5.44 1.47
C HIS A 92 -15.01 -6.27 2.63
N LEU A 93 -14.22 -5.64 3.52
CA LEU A 93 -13.67 -6.32 4.69
C LEU A 93 -14.77 -6.93 5.57
N LYS A 94 -15.90 -6.21 5.74
CA LYS A 94 -17.04 -6.68 6.55
C LYS A 94 -17.83 -7.82 5.90
N SER A 95 -17.95 -7.86 4.57
CA SER A 95 -18.72 -8.88 3.87
C SER A 95 -17.90 -10.14 3.59
N GLU A 96 -16.70 -9.98 3.02
CA GLU A 96 -15.90 -11.10 2.50
C GLU A 96 -14.97 -11.71 3.56
N HIS A 97 -14.68 -10.96 4.64
CA HIS A 97 -13.64 -11.33 5.61
C HIS A 97 -14.09 -11.24 7.08
N ARG A 98 -15.41 -11.33 7.33
CA ARG A 98 -16.05 -11.19 8.66
C ARG A 98 -15.42 -12.00 9.81
N ASN A 99 -14.87 -13.18 9.52
CA ASN A 99 -14.34 -14.11 10.52
C ASN A 99 -12.82 -14.32 10.41
N LYS A 100 -12.12 -13.55 9.58
CA LYS A 100 -10.67 -13.68 9.39
C LYS A 100 -9.96 -12.68 10.27
N LYS A 101 -9.25 -13.17 11.29
CA LYS A 101 -8.37 -12.35 12.12
C LYS A 101 -6.94 -12.51 11.65
N MET A 102 -6.39 -11.44 11.10
CA MET A 102 -4.99 -11.37 10.68
C MET A 102 -4.44 -9.99 11.05
N GLN A 103 -3.21 -9.94 11.55
CA GLN A 103 -2.53 -8.67 11.73
C GLN A 103 -2.03 -8.19 10.37
N VAL A 104 -2.45 -6.99 9.98
CA VAL A 104 -2.14 -6.40 8.69
C VAL A 104 -1.81 -4.92 8.86
N VAL A 105 -1.06 -4.38 7.91
CA VAL A 105 -0.87 -2.93 7.79
C VAL A 105 -2.14 -2.34 7.21
N CYS A 106 -2.64 -1.27 7.83
CA CYS A 106 -3.78 -0.54 7.30
C CYS A 106 -3.37 0.21 6.01
N PRO A 107 -3.97 -0.08 4.85
CA PRO A 107 -3.63 0.57 3.57
C PRO A 107 -3.90 2.08 3.59
N VAL A 108 -4.80 2.55 4.46
CA VAL A 108 -5.08 3.98 4.67
C VAL A 108 -3.94 4.65 5.44
N CYS A 109 -3.46 4.01 6.51
CA CYS A 109 -2.38 4.54 7.35
C CYS A 109 -1.02 4.47 6.63
N ALA A 110 -0.82 3.46 5.79
CA ALA A 110 0.40 3.25 5.00
C ALA A 110 0.82 4.49 4.20
N GLY A 111 -0.15 5.28 3.71
CA GLY A 111 0.12 6.52 2.96
C GLY A 111 0.21 7.79 3.80
N ALA A 112 -0.19 7.76 5.08
CA ALA A 112 -0.37 8.97 5.89
C ALA A 112 0.76 9.24 6.90
N ASN A 113 1.38 8.20 7.49
CA ASN A 113 2.53 8.33 8.40
C ASN A 113 3.14 6.93 8.72
N PRO A 114 4.47 6.73 8.63
CA PRO A 114 5.10 5.47 9.02
C PRO A 114 4.92 5.10 10.51
N ASP A 115 4.70 6.07 11.40
CA ASP A 115 4.62 5.84 12.86
C ASP A 115 3.19 5.62 13.40
N ILE A 116 2.15 5.80 12.57
CA ILE A 116 0.75 5.58 12.97
C ILE A 116 0.26 4.29 12.30
N MET A 117 0.93 3.19 12.62
CA MET A 117 0.51 1.84 12.25
C MET A 117 -0.68 1.43 13.12
N THR A 118 -1.89 1.84 12.73
CA THR A 118 -3.07 1.22 13.32
C THR A 118 -3.18 -0.17 12.71
N VAL A 119 -2.75 -1.19 13.46
CA VAL A 119 -3.07 -2.58 13.14
C VAL A 119 -4.59 -2.67 13.10
N ALA A 120 -5.15 -2.88 11.91
CA ALA A 120 -6.57 -3.13 11.78
C ALA A 120 -6.82 -4.59 12.14
N LEU A 121 -7.59 -4.84 13.20
CA LEU A 121 -8.26 -6.12 13.35
C LEU A 121 -9.42 -6.11 12.35
N ALA A 122 -9.34 -6.97 11.34
CA ALA A 122 -10.52 -7.41 10.62
C ALA A 122 -11.23 -8.51 11.41
#